data_AF-A0A9D6ZBJ9-F1
#
_entry.id   AF-A0A9D6ZBJ9-F1
#
_cell.length_a   1.000
_cell.length_b   1.000
_cell.length_c   1.000
_cell.angle_alpha   90.00
_cell.angle_beta   90.00
_cell.angle_gamma   90.00
#
_symmetry.space_group_name_H-M   'P 1'
#
loop_
_entity.id
_entity.type
_entity.pdbx_description
1 polymer ?
#
loop_
_entity_poly.entity_id
_entity_poly.type
_entity_poly.pdbx_seq_one_letter_code
_entity_poly.pdbx_strand_id
1 'polypeptide(L)'
;MIISVINHTAGQVSDEELQNAIRAINRQIRDDYEPYWHIGGELRLEGKSGAKPSKQNLSDMRGDAVLYLWNAVDVDDALGYHDANNRGIPYGFVFTELAKQLGENWSVTLSHEALEMLGDSEVNLLVQGPHPAEPSRTVFHWYEMCDAVQAETYEIDGVAVSNFVLPLYFTGGDEIGGRNDFLGRTYKGKTLRSFGVNPGGYVGFFDPEKGDHDTFTAKGDGVAARRLKWKSRAKGARRGIRYQRYACRPNRPARKRR
;
A
#
# COMPACT_ATOMS: atom_id res chain seq x y z
N MET A 1 -12.06 3.49 10.56
CA MET A 1 -12.24 3.55 9.09
C MET A 1 -12.80 2.23 8.59
N ILE A 2 -13.78 2.23 7.68
CA ILE A 2 -14.26 1.02 6.99
C ILE A 2 -13.64 0.96 5.59
N ILE A 3 -12.89 -0.10 5.30
CA ILE A 3 -12.34 -0.38 3.97
C ILE A 3 -13.24 -1.40 3.28
N SER A 4 -13.93 -0.99 2.22
CA SER A 4 -14.70 -1.91 1.37
C SER A 4 -13.74 -2.77 0.56
N VAL A 5 -13.92 -4.09 0.58
CA VAL A 5 -13.19 -5.02 -0.28
C VAL A 5 -14.12 -5.52 -1.38
N ILE A 6 -13.73 -5.36 -2.64
CA ILE A 6 -14.54 -5.80 -3.80
C ILE A 6 -13.78 -6.85 -4.60
N ASN A 7 -14.43 -8.02 -4.75
CA ASN A 7 -13.84 -9.16 -5.42
C ASN A 7 -14.14 -9.17 -6.93
N HIS A 8 -13.18 -8.72 -7.73
CA HIS A 8 -13.20 -8.78 -9.20
C HIS A 8 -12.36 -9.93 -9.77
N THR A 9 -12.10 -10.97 -8.97
CA THR A 9 -11.27 -12.10 -9.41
C THR A 9 -12.01 -13.13 -10.29
N ALA A 10 -13.22 -12.82 -10.75
CA ALA A 10 -14.02 -13.71 -11.61
C ALA A 10 -14.11 -15.17 -11.12
N GLY A 11 -14.06 -15.40 -9.79
CA GLY A 11 -14.13 -16.73 -9.17
C GLY A 11 -12.79 -17.43 -8.95
N GLN A 12 -11.65 -16.80 -9.28
CA GLN A 12 -10.34 -17.36 -8.91
C GLN A 12 -10.12 -17.36 -7.39
N VAL A 13 -10.59 -16.33 -6.71
CA VAL A 13 -10.70 -16.28 -5.24
C VAL A 13 -12.19 -16.26 -4.91
N SER A 14 -12.65 -17.23 -4.12
CA SER A 14 -14.05 -17.25 -3.70
C SER A 14 -14.31 -16.19 -2.63
N ASP A 15 -15.55 -15.72 -2.51
CA ASP A 15 -15.92 -14.77 -1.46
C ASP A 15 -15.74 -15.40 -0.05
N GLU A 16 -15.86 -16.73 0.07
CA GLU A 16 -15.57 -17.46 1.32
C GLU A 16 -14.08 -17.41 1.67
N GLU A 17 -13.20 -17.68 0.70
CA GLU A 17 -11.74 -17.58 0.89
C GLU A 17 -11.34 -16.14 1.24
N LEU A 18 -11.93 -15.16 0.54
CA LEU A 18 -11.70 -13.75 0.82
C LEU A 18 -12.21 -13.33 2.21
N GLN A 19 -13.38 -13.82 2.62
CA GLN A 19 -13.93 -13.55 3.95
C GLN A 19 -13.03 -14.11 5.06
N ASN A 20 -12.43 -15.29 4.85
CA ASN A 20 -11.44 -15.86 5.77
C ASN A 20 -10.21 -14.96 5.89
N ALA A 21 -9.66 -14.48 4.77
CA ALA A 21 -8.54 -13.54 4.80
C ALA A 21 -8.91 -12.21 5.47
N ILE A 22 -10.08 -11.64 5.18
CA ILE A 22 -10.57 -10.40 5.80
C ILE A 22 -10.66 -10.55 7.33
N ARG A 23 -11.12 -11.69 7.84
CA ARG A 23 -11.19 -11.93 9.29
C ARG A 23 -9.81 -11.92 9.94
N ALA A 24 -8.83 -12.58 9.33
CA ALA A 24 -7.45 -12.57 9.81
C ALA A 24 -6.84 -11.17 9.76
N ILE A 25 -7.07 -10.42 8.69
CA ILE A 25 -6.57 -9.03 8.55
C ILE A 25 -7.26 -8.08 9.54
N ASN A 26 -8.57 -8.22 9.79
CA ASN A 26 -9.25 -7.43 10.81
C ASN A 26 -8.72 -7.71 12.22
N ARG A 27 -8.30 -8.96 12.47
CA ARG A 27 -7.62 -9.32 13.71
C ARG A 27 -6.22 -8.72 13.77
N GLN A 28 -5.46 -8.76 12.67
CA GLN A 28 -4.18 -8.07 12.54
C GLN A 28 -4.30 -6.59 12.89
N ILE A 29 -5.28 -5.89 12.30
CA ILE A 29 -5.48 -4.47 12.52
C ILE A 29 -5.75 -4.20 14.00
N ARG A 30 -6.67 -4.94 14.61
CA ARG A 30 -7.11 -4.71 16.00
C ARG A 30 -6.07 -5.11 17.04
N ASP A 31 -5.47 -6.29 16.87
CA ASP A 31 -4.67 -6.93 17.92
C ASP A 31 -3.18 -6.59 17.77
N ASP A 32 -2.70 -6.38 16.53
CA ASP A 32 -1.28 -6.20 16.25
C ASP A 32 -0.93 -4.76 15.85
N TYR A 33 -1.72 -4.09 14.99
CA TYR A 33 -1.38 -2.77 14.43
C TYR A 33 -1.87 -1.60 15.29
N GLU A 34 -3.16 -1.55 15.60
CA GLU A 34 -3.83 -0.45 16.33
C GLU A 34 -3.20 -0.17 17.70
N PRO A 35 -2.73 -1.16 18.49
CA PRO A 35 -2.08 -0.90 19.77
C PRO A 35 -0.81 -0.04 19.67
N TYR A 36 -0.09 -0.08 18.55
CA TYR A 36 1.12 0.72 18.35
C TYR A 36 0.83 2.04 17.63
N TRP A 37 -0.06 2.03 16.65
CA TRP A 37 -0.32 3.20 15.80
C TRP A 37 -1.47 4.07 16.28
N HIS A 38 -2.33 3.54 17.14
CA HIS A 38 -3.58 4.18 17.59
C HIS A 38 -4.52 4.56 16.44
N ILE A 39 -4.37 3.88 15.31
CA ILE A 39 -5.18 4.03 14.11
C ILE A 39 -5.87 2.68 13.85
N GLY A 40 -7.19 2.66 14.03
CA GLY A 40 -8.01 1.46 13.84
C GLY A 40 -8.83 1.47 12.55
N GLY A 41 -9.24 0.29 12.11
CA GLY A 41 -10.16 0.13 10.99
C GLY A 41 -10.58 -1.32 10.77
N GLU A 42 -11.45 -1.50 9.79
CA GLU A 42 -12.01 -2.81 9.48
C GLU A 42 -12.24 -2.96 7.98
N LEU A 43 -11.82 -4.11 7.44
CA LEU A 43 -12.17 -4.55 6.10
C LEU A 43 -13.55 -5.20 6.12
N ARG A 44 -14.38 -4.83 5.14
CA ARG A 44 -15.70 -5.43 4.94
C ARG A 44 -15.83 -5.88 3.49
N LEU A 45 -16.16 -7.15 3.30
CA LEU A 45 -16.50 -7.66 1.98
C LEU A 45 -17.81 -7.01 1.51
N GLU A 46 -17.78 -6.37 0.35
CA GLU A 46 -18.97 -5.78 -0.27
C GLU A 46 -19.42 -6.62 -1.48
N GLY A 47 -20.72 -6.58 -1.74
CA GLY A 47 -21.28 -7.16 -2.96
C GLY A 47 -20.82 -6.41 -4.21
N LYS A 48 -20.76 -7.12 -5.34
CA LYS A 48 -20.48 -6.52 -6.66
C LYS A 48 -21.77 -6.30 -7.45
N SER A 49 -21.85 -5.17 -8.12
CA SER A 49 -22.98 -4.83 -8.99
C SER A 49 -23.16 -5.71 -10.24
N GLY A 50 -22.20 -6.60 -10.56
CA GLY A 50 -22.26 -7.55 -11.68
C GLY A 50 -20.97 -8.34 -11.92
N ALA A 51 -20.94 -9.16 -12.99
CA ALA A 51 -19.76 -9.93 -13.42
C ALA A 51 -18.63 -9.04 -13.98
N LYS A 52 -19.01 -7.89 -14.53
CA LYS A 52 -18.13 -6.76 -14.83
C LYS A 52 -18.61 -5.58 -14.01
N PRO A 53 -17.71 -4.72 -13.52
CA PRO A 53 -18.11 -3.56 -12.74
C PRO A 53 -19.09 -2.66 -13.51
N SER A 54 -20.24 -2.31 -12.90
CA SER A 54 -21.21 -1.40 -13.51
C SER A 54 -20.89 0.05 -13.16
N LYS A 55 -20.83 0.91 -14.18
CA LYS A 55 -20.33 2.30 -14.12
C LYS A 55 -21.11 3.26 -13.20
N GLN A 56 -22.20 2.82 -12.56
CA GLN A 56 -23.13 3.72 -11.85
C GLN A 56 -23.78 3.16 -10.58
N ASN A 57 -23.37 2.00 -10.07
CA ASN A 57 -24.05 1.41 -8.91
C ASN A 57 -23.37 1.75 -7.58
N LEU A 58 -24.12 2.46 -6.71
CA LEU A 58 -23.77 2.82 -5.33
C LEU A 58 -23.45 1.62 -4.42
N SER A 59 -23.77 0.39 -4.86
CA SER A 59 -23.43 -0.85 -4.15
C SER A 59 -21.92 -1.06 -4.02
N ASP A 60 -21.13 -0.51 -4.95
CA ASP A 60 -19.69 -0.79 -5.04
C ASP A 60 -18.85 0.25 -4.26
N MET A 61 -19.47 1.12 -3.44
CA MET A 61 -18.79 2.20 -2.69
C MET A 61 -19.50 2.49 -1.37
N ARG A 62 -19.26 1.65 -0.34
CA ARG A 62 -19.90 1.78 0.99
C ARG A 62 -18.93 1.99 2.16
N GLY A 63 -17.65 2.17 1.87
CA GLY A 63 -16.59 2.40 2.86
C GLY A 63 -15.99 3.79 2.75
N ASP A 64 -15.19 4.14 3.75
CA ASP A 64 -14.33 5.32 3.75
C ASP A 64 -13.19 5.19 2.73
N ALA A 65 -12.85 3.95 2.36
CA ALA A 65 -11.90 3.60 1.32
C ALA A 65 -12.27 2.26 0.64
N VAL A 66 -11.64 1.94 -0.49
CA VAL A 66 -11.93 0.72 -1.29
C VAL A 66 -10.67 -0.04 -1.71
N LEU A 67 -10.60 -1.33 -1.41
CA LEU A 67 -9.61 -2.26 -1.95
C LEU A 67 -10.24 -3.19 -2.99
N TYR A 68 -9.69 -3.19 -4.19
CA TYR A 68 -10.13 -4.07 -5.26
C TYR A 68 -9.20 -5.27 -5.37
N LEU A 69 -9.77 -6.48 -5.24
CA LEU A 69 -9.08 -7.73 -5.54
C LEU A 69 -9.28 -8.04 -7.03
N TRP A 70 -8.20 -8.09 -7.80
CA TRP A 70 -8.27 -8.13 -9.27
C TRP A 70 -7.35 -9.21 -9.85
N ASN A 71 -7.77 -9.87 -10.93
CA ASN A 71 -6.98 -10.93 -11.55
C ASN A 71 -5.80 -10.41 -12.35
N ALA A 72 -6.10 -9.61 -13.38
CA ALA A 72 -5.14 -9.24 -14.40
C ALA A 72 -4.24 -8.10 -13.95
N VAL A 73 -2.98 -8.11 -14.41
CA VAL A 73 -2.04 -6.99 -14.29
C VAL A 73 -2.38 -5.88 -15.32
N ASP A 74 -3.58 -5.90 -15.93
CA ASP A 74 -4.05 -4.82 -16.80
C ASP A 74 -4.43 -3.62 -15.92
N VAL A 75 -3.39 -2.88 -15.59
CA VAL A 75 -3.43 -1.71 -14.73
C VAL A 75 -4.24 -0.59 -15.38
N ASP A 76 -4.27 -0.50 -16.70
CA ASP A 76 -5.01 0.55 -17.41
C ASP A 76 -6.53 0.31 -17.29
N ASP A 77 -6.99 -0.94 -17.39
CA ASP A 77 -8.41 -1.29 -17.17
C ASP A 77 -8.81 -1.08 -15.69
N ALA A 78 -7.95 -1.47 -14.74
CA ALA A 78 -8.17 -1.26 -13.32
C ALA A 78 -8.24 0.24 -12.96
N LEU A 79 -7.36 1.05 -13.54
CA LEU A 79 -7.34 2.51 -13.34
C LEU A 79 -8.52 3.21 -13.99
N GLY A 80 -8.81 2.89 -15.24
CA GLY A 80 -9.97 3.42 -15.95
C GLY A 80 -11.28 3.13 -15.20
N TYR A 81 -11.33 2.00 -14.49
CA TYR A 81 -12.45 1.68 -13.62
C TYR A 81 -12.58 2.65 -12.43
N HIS A 82 -11.52 2.92 -11.67
CA HIS A 82 -11.63 3.85 -10.55
C HIS A 82 -11.80 5.30 -11.01
N ASP A 83 -11.10 5.75 -12.07
CA ASP A 83 -11.25 7.11 -12.62
C ASP A 83 -12.69 7.42 -13.03
N ALA A 84 -13.41 6.42 -13.57
CA ALA A 84 -14.83 6.54 -13.87
C ALA A 84 -15.72 6.65 -12.62
N ASN A 85 -15.25 6.17 -11.47
CA ASN A 85 -15.97 6.13 -10.19
C ASN A 85 -15.48 7.20 -9.19
N ASN A 86 -14.55 8.06 -9.60
CA ASN A 86 -13.77 9.01 -8.79
C ASN A 86 -14.64 10.00 -8.00
N ARG A 87 -15.09 9.57 -6.81
CA ARG A 87 -15.87 10.37 -5.85
C ARG A 87 -15.02 10.90 -4.69
N GLY A 88 -13.70 10.86 -4.84
CA GLY A 88 -12.76 11.27 -3.79
C GLY A 88 -12.64 10.27 -2.64
N ILE A 89 -12.92 9.00 -2.90
CA ILE A 89 -12.77 7.91 -1.94
C ILE A 89 -11.38 7.27 -2.19
N PRO A 90 -10.49 7.19 -1.17
CA PRO A 90 -9.24 6.46 -1.24
C PRO A 90 -9.40 5.02 -1.74
N TYR A 91 -8.44 4.52 -2.50
CA TYR A 91 -8.52 3.19 -3.09
C TYR A 91 -7.18 2.45 -3.23
N GLY A 92 -7.23 1.15 -3.49
CA GLY A 92 -6.05 0.34 -3.75
C GLY A 92 -6.39 -0.90 -4.57
N PHE A 93 -5.38 -1.50 -5.17
CA PHE A 93 -5.51 -2.69 -6.00
C PHE A 93 -4.56 -3.78 -5.52
N VAL A 94 -5.12 -4.99 -5.42
CA VAL A 94 -4.41 -6.23 -5.14
C VAL A 94 -4.54 -7.14 -6.35
N PHE A 95 -3.45 -7.32 -7.08
CA PHE A 95 -3.41 -8.12 -8.30
C PHE A 95 -3.00 -9.56 -7.99
N THR A 96 -3.93 -10.50 -8.03
CA THR A 96 -3.71 -11.91 -7.61
C THR A 96 -2.71 -12.63 -8.51
N GLU A 97 -2.75 -12.42 -9.83
CA GLU A 97 -1.78 -13.02 -10.75
C GLU A 97 -0.37 -12.44 -10.55
N LEU A 98 -0.25 -11.17 -10.13
CA LEU A 98 1.05 -10.59 -9.81
C LEU A 98 1.63 -11.24 -8.55
N ALA A 99 0.82 -11.41 -7.50
CA ALA A 99 1.23 -12.10 -6.29
C ALA A 99 1.75 -13.51 -6.63
N LYS A 100 1.01 -14.25 -7.46
CA LYS A 100 1.42 -15.57 -7.96
C LYS A 100 2.74 -15.55 -8.74
N GLN A 101 2.97 -14.58 -9.62
CA GLN A 101 4.23 -14.43 -10.37
C GLN A 101 5.43 -14.12 -9.47
N LEU A 102 5.19 -13.43 -8.34
CA LEU A 102 6.20 -13.12 -7.34
C LEU A 102 6.42 -14.27 -6.34
N GLY A 103 5.58 -15.31 -6.38
CA GLY A 103 5.59 -16.39 -5.39
C GLY A 103 5.07 -15.94 -4.02
N GLU A 104 4.21 -14.92 -4.01
CA GLU A 104 3.62 -14.31 -2.82
C GLU A 104 2.14 -14.66 -2.72
N ASN A 105 1.62 -14.73 -1.50
CA ASN A 105 0.20 -14.93 -1.26
C ASN A 105 -0.53 -13.58 -1.42
N TRP A 106 -1.63 -13.54 -2.16
CA TRP A 106 -2.42 -12.32 -2.37
C TRP A 106 -2.96 -11.73 -1.06
N SER A 107 -3.18 -12.57 -0.03
CA SER A 107 -3.60 -12.12 1.31
C SER A 107 -2.55 -11.25 1.99
N VAL A 108 -1.25 -11.52 1.75
CA VAL A 108 -0.15 -10.66 2.21
C VAL A 108 -0.25 -9.29 1.54
N THR A 109 -0.45 -9.24 0.22
CA THR A 109 -0.65 -7.97 -0.48
C THR A 109 -1.91 -7.24 0.01
N LEU A 110 -3.02 -7.96 0.24
CA LEU A 110 -4.24 -7.35 0.77
C LEU A 110 -4.02 -6.72 2.14
N SER A 111 -3.33 -7.42 3.05
CA SER A 111 -2.99 -6.87 4.36
C SER A 111 -2.05 -5.67 4.27
N HIS A 112 -1.05 -5.71 3.36
CA HIS A 112 -0.13 -4.62 3.11
C HIS A 112 -0.89 -3.35 2.68
N GLU A 113 -1.76 -3.46 1.66
CA GLU A 113 -2.56 -2.31 1.21
C GLU A 113 -3.50 -1.80 2.30
N ALA A 114 -4.07 -2.69 3.12
CA ALA A 114 -4.96 -2.30 4.20
C ALA A 114 -4.25 -1.45 5.26
N LEU A 115 -3.06 -1.88 5.71
CA LEU A 115 -2.28 -1.16 6.71
C LEU A 115 -1.74 0.18 6.17
N GLU A 116 -1.28 0.22 4.92
CA GLU A 116 -0.85 1.48 4.29
C GLU A 116 -2.01 2.45 4.10
N MET A 117 -3.19 1.96 3.71
CA MET A 117 -4.40 2.76 3.57
C MET A 117 -4.90 3.31 4.91
N LEU A 118 -4.69 2.61 6.02
CA LEU A 118 -5.01 3.11 7.36
C LEU A 118 -4.09 4.25 7.78
N GLY A 119 -2.78 4.14 7.53
CA GLY A 119 -1.84 5.18 7.94
C GLY A 119 -1.81 6.41 7.03
N ASP A 120 -1.95 6.26 5.71
CA ASP A 120 -1.98 7.38 4.75
C ASP A 120 -2.89 7.10 3.55
N SER A 121 -4.20 7.24 3.75
CA SER A 121 -5.22 6.94 2.74
C SER A 121 -5.12 7.81 1.48
N GLU A 122 -4.73 9.08 1.63
CA GLU A 122 -4.59 10.03 0.51
C GLU A 122 -3.19 9.98 -0.13
N VAL A 123 -2.24 9.25 0.48
CA VAL A 123 -0.85 9.12 0.02
C VAL A 123 -0.20 10.50 -0.09
N ASN A 124 -0.42 11.33 0.92
CA ASN A 124 0.02 12.73 0.95
C ASN A 124 0.85 13.08 2.20
N LEU A 125 1.13 12.10 3.06
CA LEU A 125 1.96 12.28 4.23
C LEU A 125 3.42 11.96 3.91
N LEU A 126 4.30 12.81 4.41
CA LEU A 126 5.74 12.65 4.33
C LEU A 126 6.35 12.84 5.71
N VAL A 127 7.38 12.06 6.02
CA VAL A 127 8.16 12.19 7.24
C VAL A 127 9.57 12.65 6.91
N GLN A 128 10.00 13.73 7.56
CA GLN A 128 11.38 14.20 7.44
C GLN A 128 12.34 13.19 8.09
N GLY A 129 13.38 12.79 7.35
CA GLY A 129 14.39 11.84 7.82
C GLY A 129 15.69 11.91 7.03
N PRO A 130 16.72 11.13 7.41
CA PRO A 130 18.00 11.08 6.70
C PRO A 130 17.84 10.44 5.31
N HIS A 131 18.61 10.90 4.32
CA HIS A 131 18.69 10.25 3.02
C HIS A 131 19.24 8.82 3.19
N PRO A 132 18.59 7.79 2.62
CA PRO A 132 18.90 6.39 2.94
C PRO A 132 20.30 5.95 2.48
N ALA A 133 20.91 6.66 1.53
CA ALA A 133 22.31 6.44 1.11
C ALA A 133 23.29 7.52 1.58
N GLU A 134 22.81 8.66 2.09
CA GLU A 134 23.62 9.84 2.44
C GLU A 134 23.12 10.44 3.75
N PRO A 135 23.37 9.82 4.92
CA PRO A 135 22.65 10.13 6.16
C PRO A 135 22.79 11.58 6.67
N SER A 136 23.74 12.35 6.15
CA SER A 136 23.90 13.78 6.45
C SER A 136 22.91 14.69 5.71
N ARG A 137 22.23 14.18 4.67
CA ARG A 137 21.22 14.91 3.90
C ARG A 137 19.83 14.61 4.46
N THR A 138 18.96 15.61 4.47
CA THR A 138 17.57 15.47 4.89
C THR A 138 16.65 15.31 3.68
N VAL A 139 15.78 14.30 3.71
CA VAL A 139 14.74 14.05 2.71
C VAL A 139 13.38 13.84 3.38
N PHE A 140 12.33 13.72 2.56
CA PHE A 140 10.98 13.49 3.02
C PHE A 140 10.50 12.10 2.58
N HIS A 141 10.57 11.13 3.48
CA HIS A 141 10.17 9.75 3.23
C HIS A 141 8.65 9.62 3.14
N TRP A 142 8.17 8.72 2.29
CA TRP A 142 6.76 8.35 2.25
C TRP A 142 6.36 7.68 3.56
N TYR A 143 5.19 8.04 4.09
CA TYR A 143 4.64 7.47 5.30
C TYR A 143 3.97 6.13 5.00
N GLU A 144 4.78 5.11 4.73
CA GLU A 144 4.34 3.77 4.32
C GLU A 144 4.61 2.76 5.44
N MET A 145 3.59 2.01 5.81
CA MET A 145 3.60 1.14 6.98
C MET A 145 4.30 -0.19 6.69
N CYS A 146 4.41 -0.61 5.43
CA CYS A 146 4.80 -1.98 5.09
C CYS A 146 6.00 -2.06 4.15
N ASP A 147 6.19 -1.07 3.26
CA ASP A 147 7.22 -1.06 2.20
C ASP A 147 8.65 -1.41 2.70
N ALA A 148 9.07 -0.90 3.86
CA ALA A 148 10.43 -1.15 4.40
C ALA A 148 10.71 -2.60 4.82
N VAL A 149 9.64 -3.36 5.12
CA VAL A 149 9.68 -4.77 5.57
C VAL A 149 8.84 -5.68 4.68
N GLN A 150 8.52 -5.25 3.46
CA GLN A 150 7.52 -5.89 2.60
C GLN A 150 7.79 -7.37 2.27
N ALA A 151 9.02 -7.86 2.42
CA ALA A 151 9.32 -9.28 2.24
C ALA A 151 8.92 -10.17 3.41
N GLU A 152 8.60 -9.57 4.54
CA GLU A 152 8.36 -10.29 5.77
C GLU A 152 6.88 -10.52 5.97
N THR A 153 6.55 -11.77 6.29
CA THR A 153 5.18 -12.21 6.48
C THR A 153 5.08 -13.04 7.75
N TYR A 154 3.90 -13.07 8.36
CA TYR A 154 3.56 -13.96 9.46
C TYR A 154 2.13 -14.46 9.28
N GLU A 155 1.66 -15.34 10.17
CA GLU A 155 0.35 -15.96 10.04
C GLU A 155 -0.58 -15.58 11.19
N ILE A 156 -1.84 -15.35 10.83
CA ILE A 156 -2.96 -15.21 11.77
C ILE A 156 -4.04 -16.18 11.30
N ASP A 157 -4.42 -17.11 12.17
CA ASP A 157 -5.47 -18.11 11.90
C ASP A 157 -5.26 -18.87 10.56
N GLY A 158 -3.99 -19.15 10.21
CA GLY A 158 -3.60 -19.85 8.98
C GLY A 158 -3.57 -18.99 7.71
N VAL A 159 -3.82 -17.68 7.82
CA VAL A 159 -3.72 -16.72 6.72
C VAL A 159 -2.42 -15.95 6.84
N ALA A 160 -1.65 -15.89 5.75
CA ALA A 160 -0.42 -15.11 5.68
C ALA A 160 -0.73 -13.61 5.56
N VAL A 161 -0.13 -12.79 6.41
CA VAL A 161 -0.25 -11.33 6.44
C VAL A 161 1.13 -10.66 6.40
N SER A 162 1.18 -9.40 5.99
CA SER A 162 2.38 -8.57 5.89
C SER A 162 2.89 -8.16 7.27
N ASN A 163 4.21 -8.13 7.45
CA ASN A 163 4.83 -7.34 8.52
C ASN A 163 4.59 -5.84 8.26
N PHE A 164 4.79 -5.03 9.30
CA PHE A 164 4.69 -3.58 9.25
C PHE A 164 5.70 -2.93 10.21
N VAL A 165 6.05 -1.67 9.94
CA VAL A 165 6.93 -0.86 10.79
C VAL A 165 6.18 -0.32 12.00
N LEU A 166 6.89 -0.09 13.10
CA LEU A 166 6.37 0.53 14.32
C LEU A 166 6.66 2.04 14.30
N PRO A 167 5.97 2.86 15.12
CA PRO A 167 6.19 4.32 15.13
C PRO A 167 7.65 4.74 15.26
N LEU A 168 8.45 3.94 15.98
CA LEU A 168 9.87 4.18 16.18
C LEU A 168 10.68 4.19 14.88
N TYR A 169 10.22 3.52 13.83
CA TYR A 169 10.89 3.52 12.53
C TYR A 169 11.05 4.93 11.93
N PHE A 170 10.13 5.84 12.24
CA PHE A 170 10.09 7.21 11.73
C PHE A 170 10.78 8.23 12.67
N THR A 171 11.75 7.80 13.47
CA THR A 171 12.57 8.68 14.33
C THR A 171 13.93 8.97 13.71
N GLY A 172 14.53 10.13 14.03
CA GLY A 172 15.82 10.55 13.48
C GLY A 172 17.03 9.67 13.87
N GLY A 173 16.85 8.70 14.75
CA GLY A 173 17.91 7.78 15.19
C GLY A 173 17.35 6.52 15.87
N ASP A 174 18.19 5.49 15.95
CA ASP A 174 17.85 4.22 16.58
C ASP A 174 17.73 4.41 18.11
N GLU A 175 16.64 3.92 18.70
CA GLU A 175 16.51 3.80 20.16
C GLU A 175 17.12 2.48 20.65
N ILE A 176 17.88 2.53 21.74
CA ILE A 176 18.56 1.35 22.31
C ILE A 176 17.50 0.36 22.81
N GLY A 177 17.53 -0.86 22.29
CA GLY A 177 16.52 -1.89 22.61
C GLY A 177 15.16 -1.62 21.97
N GLY A 178 15.05 -0.57 21.14
CA GLY A 178 13.87 -0.23 20.38
C GLY A 178 13.62 -1.23 19.24
N ARG A 179 12.35 -1.35 18.86
CA ARG A 179 11.90 -2.22 17.77
C ARG A 179 11.24 -1.36 16.71
N ASN A 180 11.78 -1.39 15.50
CA ASN A 180 11.28 -0.59 14.39
C ASN A 180 10.24 -1.32 13.52
N ASP A 181 10.04 -2.62 13.73
CA ASP A 181 9.05 -3.41 13.00
C ASP A 181 8.40 -4.47 13.89
N PHE A 182 7.20 -4.88 13.52
CA PHE A 182 6.39 -5.77 14.37
C PHE A 182 6.95 -7.17 14.52
N LEU A 183 7.75 -7.68 13.58
CA LEU A 183 8.38 -9.00 13.70
C LEU A 183 9.81 -8.93 14.28
N GLY A 184 10.47 -7.78 14.26
CA GLY A 184 11.82 -7.61 14.81
C GLY A 184 12.83 -8.57 14.20
N ARG A 185 12.67 -8.91 12.91
CA ARG A 185 13.52 -9.91 12.25
C ARG A 185 14.96 -9.43 12.20
N THR A 186 15.87 -10.37 12.42
CA THR A 186 17.30 -10.10 12.42
C THR A 186 17.94 -10.57 11.13
N TYR A 187 18.59 -9.66 10.41
CA TYR A 187 19.37 -9.95 9.21
C TYR A 187 20.83 -9.59 9.46
N LYS A 188 21.72 -10.59 9.35
CA LYS A 188 23.16 -10.42 9.63
C LYS A 188 23.43 -9.81 11.02
N GLY A 189 22.68 -10.26 12.02
CA GLY A 189 22.82 -9.80 13.41
C GLY A 189 22.26 -8.40 13.70
N LYS A 190 21.50 -7.81 12.77
CA LYS A 190 20.88 -6.48 12.93
C LYS A 190 19.38 -6.54 12.70
N THR A 191 18.62 -5.81 13.52
CA THR A 191 17.21 -5.51 13.29
C THR A 191 17.05 -4.29 12.39
N LEU A 192 15.81 -4.00 11.96
CA LEU A 192 15.50 -2.82 11.16
C LEU A 192 15.93 -1.54 11.91
N ARG A 193 16.63 -0.65 11.22
CA ARG A 193 17.00 0.69 11.71
C ARG A 193 15.96 1.72 11.33
N SER A 194 15.92 2.85 12.02
CA SER A 194 15.04 3.96 11.64
C SER A 194 15.36 4.42 10.21
N PHE A 195 14.32 4.60 9.39
CA PHE A 195 14.42 4.85 7.95
C PHE A 195 15.26 3.84 7.14
N GLY A 196 15.57 2.68 7.72
CA GLY A 196 16.30 1.59 7.07
C GLY A 196 15.40 0.71 6.22
N VAL A 197 15.97 -0.33 5.61
CA VAL A 197 15.20 -1.30 4.82
C VAL A 197 15.71 -2.71 5.10
N ASN A 198 14.77 -3.64 5.34
CA ASN A 198 15.09 -5.06 5.46
C ASN A 198 15.13 -5.72 4.06
N PRO A 199 15.75 -6.90 3.92
CA PRO A 199 15.85 -7.57 2.63
C PRO A 199 14.49 -7.75 1.94
N GLY A 200 14.43 -7.40 0.66
CA GLY A 200 13.25 -7.42 -0.19
C GLY A 200 12.30 -6.22 -0.01
N GLY A 201 12.55 -5.32 0.95
CA GLY A 201 11.86 -4.05 1.10
C GLY A 201 12.44 -2.94 0.23
N TYR A 202 11.75 -1.81 0.19
CA TYR A 202 12.23 -0.55 -0.39
C TYR A 202 11.59 0.62 0.34
N VAL A 203 12.15 1.82 0.18
CA VAL A 203 11.57 3.05 0.73
C VAL A 203 11.59 4.13 -0.34
N GLY A 204 10.51 4.88 -0.48
CA GLY A 204 10.47 6.04 -1.35
C GLY A 204 10.52 7.33 -0.57
N PHE A 205 11.08 8.36 -1.20
CA PHE A 205 11.27 9.67 -0.60
C PHE A 205 11.25 10.76 -1.66
N PHE A 206 10.90 11.97 -1.25
CA PHE A 206 11.11 13.19 -2.01
C PHE A 206 12.46 13.80 -1.62
N ASP A 207 13.31 14.05 -2.61
CA ASP A 207 14.61 14.71 -2.45
C ASP A 207 14.44 16.20 -2.79
N PRO A 208 14.46 17.11 -1.78
CA PRO A 208 14.23 18.53 -2.02
C PRO A 208 15.36 19.20 -2.81
N GLU A 209 16.58 18.65 -2.81
CA GLU A 209 17.69 19.20 -3.60
C GLU A 209 17.53 18.88 -5.08
N LYS A 210 16.93 17.73 -5.41
CA LYS A 210 16.62 17.33 -6.79
C LYS A 210 15.24 17.81 -7.27
N GLY A 211 14.35 18.12 -6.33
CA GLY A 211 12.96 18.43 -6.63
C GLY A 211 12.19 17.23 -7.21
N ASP A 212 12.59 16.00 -6.88
CA ASP A 212 12.02 14.78 -7.46
C ASP A 212 11.87 13.66 -6.41
N HIS A 213 11.05 12.67 -6.73
CA HIS A 213 10.88 11.46 -5.93
C HIS A 213 11.82 10.36 -6.37
N ASP A 214 12.41 9.65 -5.42
CA ASP A 214 13.28 8.51 -5.67
C ASP A 214 12.84 7.30 -4.82
N THR A 215 13.40 6.13 -5.11
CA THR A 215 13.15 4.89 -4.38
C THR A 215 14.47 4.19 -4.07
N PHE A 216 14.71 3.93 -2.80
CA PHE A 216 15.90 3.25 -2.32
C PHE A 216 15.66 1.77 -2.04
N THR A 217 16.65 0.95 -2.39
CA THR A 217 16.75 -0.48 -2.02
C THR A 217 18.15 -0.80 -1.54
N ALA A 218 18.28 -1.85 -0.73
CA ALA A 218 19.59 -2.36 -0.37
C ALA A 218 20.36 -2.81 -1.62
N LYS A 219 21.64 -2.44 -1.71
CA LYS A 219 22.50 -2.77 -2.86
C LYS A 219 22.58 -4.29 -3.05
N GLY A 220 22.28 -4.76 -4.26
CA GLY A 220 22.33 -6.19 -4.61
C GLY A 220 21.09 -7.00 -4.17
N ASP A 221 20.03 -6.33 -3.70
CA ASP A 221 18.79 -6.99 -3.33
C ASP A 221 17.97 -7.39 -4.56
N GLY A 222 18.19 -8.61 -5.04
CA GLY A 222 17.49 -9.16 -6.21
C GLY A 222 15.99 -9.37 -5.99
N VAL A 223 15.52 -9.46 -4.75
CA VAL A 223 14.09 -9.59 -4.43
C VAL A 223 13.43 -8.22 -4.57
N ALA A 224 13.99 -7.19 -3.92
CA ALA A 224 13.49 -5.83 -4.01
C ALA A 224 13.54 -5.31 -5.46
N ALA A 225 14.64 -5.56 -6.18
CA ALA A 225 14.76 -5.18 -7.59
C ALA A 225 13.70 -5.83 -8.49
N ARG A 226 13.38 -7.11 -8.25
CA ARG A 226 12.32 -7.82 -8.99
C ARG A 226 10.96 -7.19 -8.70
N ARG A 227 10.64 -6.93 -7.43
CA ARG A 227 9.38 -6.29 -7.03
C ARG A 227 9.23 -4.89 -7.64
N LEU A 228 10.26 -4.05 -7.56
CA LEU A 228 10.21 -2.70 -8.12
C LEU A 228 10.00 -2.69 -9.63
N LYS A 229 10.63 -3.61 -10.37
CA LYS A 229 10.42 -3.77 -11.81
C LYS A 229 8.97 -4.07 -12.17
N TRP A 230 8.24 -4.76 -11.30
CA TRP A 230 6.82 -5.05 -11.49
C TRP A 230 5.93 -3.91 -10.97
N LYS A 231 6.23 -3.34 -9.79
CA LYS A 231 5.50 -2.17 -9.24
C LYS A 231 5.61 -0.98 -10.20
N SER A 232 6.71 -0.80 -10.93
CA SER A 232 6.85 0.25 -11.96
C SER A 232 5.95 0.04 -13.18
N ARG A 233 5.61 -1.20 -13.53
CA ARG A 233 4.61 -1.52 -14.57
C ARG A 233 3.19 -1.23 -14.07
N ALA A 234 2.97 -1.38 -12.76
CA ALA A 234 1.74 -1.01 -12.08
C ALA A 234 1.73 0.45 -11.56
N LYS A 235 2.76 1.28 -11.79
CA LYS A 235 2.87 2.63 -11.18
C LYS A 235 1.81 3.62 -11.68
N GLY A 236 1.18 3.34 -12.82
CA GLY A 236 -0.06 4.01 -13.21
C GLY A 236 -1.13 3.88 -12.11
N ALA A 237 -1.17 2.74 -11.40
CA ALA A 237 -2.25 2.31 -10.50
C ALA A 237 -2.35 3.08 -9.18
N ARG A 238 -1.23 3.55 -8.62
CA ARG A 238 -1.16 3.94 -7.19
C ARG A 238 -0.77 5.39 -6.90
N ARG A 239 0.23 5.96 -7.59
CA ARG A 239 0.78 7.29 -7.24
C ARG A 239 0.76 8.31 -8.39
N GLY A 240 1.05 7.91 -9.63
CA GLY A 240 1.12 8.83 -10.77
C GLY A 240 -0.20 9.56 -11.07
N ILE A 241 -1.34 8.93 -10.77
CA ILE A 241 -2.68 9.51 -10.96
C ILE A 241 -3.12 10.40 -9.79
N ARG A 242 -2.64 10.17 -8.56
CA ARG A 242 -3.04 10.99 -7.40
C ARG A 242 -2.40 12.38 -7.40
N TYR A 243 -1.17 12.53 -7.86
CA TYR A 243 -0.57 13.86 -8.05
C TYR A 243 -1.25 14.68 -9.16
N GLN A 244 -1.89 14.03 -10.16
CA GLN A 244 -2.72 14.74 -11.13
C GLN A 244 -3.95 15.42 -10.50
N ARG A 245 -4.36 15.01 -9.28
CA ARG A 245 -5.42 15.68 -8.52
C ARG A 245 -5.02 17.09 -8.07
N TYR A 246 -3.72 17.33 -7.89
CA TYR A 246 -3.13 18.62 -7.50
C TYR A 246 -2.39 19.33 -8.64
N ALA A 247 -2.06 18.62 -9.73
CA ALA A 247 -1.56 19.25 -10.94
C ALA A 247 -2.65 20.16 -11.52
N CYS A 248 -2.32 21.45 -11.59
CA CYS A 248 -3.19 22.54 -12.02
C CYS A 248 -4.07 22.12 -13.21
N ARG A 249 -5.40 22.15 -13.04
CA ARG A 249 -6.34 21.95 -14.15
C ARG A 249 -5.95 22.92 -15.28
N PRO A 250 -5.74 22.47 -16.53
CA PRO A 250 -5.56 23.39 -17.63
C PRO A 250 -6.80 24.29 -17.70
N ASN A 251 -6.56 25.61 -17.72
CA ASN A 251 -7.60 26.63 -17.81
C ASN A 251 -8.62 26.23 -18.88
N ARG A 252 -9.86 25.92 -18.46
CA ARG A 252 -10.97 25.82 -19.39
C ARG A 252 -11.15 27.21 -20.00
N PRO A 253 -11.06 27.38 -21.34
CA PRO A 253 -11.34 28.68 -21.94
C PRO A 253 -12.79 29.06 -21.61
N ALA A 254 -12.97 30.31 -21.18
CA ALA A 254 -14.27 30.86 -20.84
C ALA A 254 -15.25 30.60 -21.98
N ARG A 255 -16.36 29.91 -21.68
CA ARG A 255 -17.49 29.79 -22.61
C ARG A 255 -17.94 31.21 -22.95
N LYS A 256 -17.75 31.62 -24.21
CA LYS A 256 -18.41 32.81 -24.76
C LYS A 256 -19.91 32.60 -24.58
N ARG A 257 -20.54 33.44 -23.74
CA ARG A 257 -21.99 33.56 -23.68
C ARG A 257 -22.46 34.00 -25.07
N ARG A 258 -23.38 33.23 -25.65
CA ARG A 258 -24.26 33.71 -26.73
C ARG A 258 -25.46 34.37 -26.08
#